data_AF-A0A1A3S1L8-F1
#
_entry.id   AF-A0A1A3S1L8-F1
#
_cell.length_a   1.000
_cell.length_b   1.000
_cell.length_c   1.000
_cell.angle_alpha   90.00
_cell.angle_beta   90.00
_cell.angle_gamma   90.00
#
_symmetry.space_group_name_H-M   'P 1'
#
loop_
_entity.id
_entity.type
_entity.pdbx_description
1 polymer ?
#
loop_
_entity_poly.entity_id
_entity_poly.type
_entity_poly.pdbx_seq_one_letter_code
_entity_poly.pdbx_strand_id
1 'polypeptide(L)'
;MQAVTALSRAHHLFAGITTDHGIGDAPAQMLARAEAITPHAGGLPGAAATRSAFSIEQLTGFAHADRMLGQLITAARADHTHGHAATRTVLDAALTDTTPAADTPMGRREAAVRMAARLRAQHRHVAGSGRRARLLAHRLRRLRYFQGRSMHNNQASGRAAVLAAIRKALDIKGIHDPAARARWERGMDLVARRESNYNANAVNDWDSNAARGTPSKGAWQFIAPTFAAYHQPGTSRDIHNLVAQACAFINYAMGRYGVAVDASNLTDRIQQADPHRVPKGY
;
A
#
# COMPACT_ATOMS: atom_id res chain seq x y z
N MET A 1 31.64 18.00 33.23
CA MET A 1 31.13 16.61 33.25
C MET A 1 29.78 16.44 32.54
N GLN A 2 28.73 17.23 32.84
CA GLN A 2 27.38 17.01 32.27
C GLN A 2 27.29 16.98 30.73
N ALA A 3 28.08 17.80 30.03
CA ALA A 3 28.05 17.87 28.56
C ALA A 3 28.61 16.60 27.89
N VAL A 4 29.70 16.04 28.39
CA VAL A 4 30.28 14.77 27.89
C VAL A 4 29.32 13.60 28.15
N THR A 5 28.65 13.58 29.30
CA THR A 5 27.59 12.61 29.59
C THR A 5 26.42 12.71 28.60
N ALA A 6 26.06 13.91 28.16
CA ALA A 6 25.03 14.09 27.12
C ALA A 6 25.49 13.53 25.75
N LEU A 7 26.75 13.78 25.37
CA LEU A 7 27.33 13.22 24.14
C LEU A 7 27.38 11.68 24.18
N SER A 8 27.81 11.12 25.30
CA SER A 8 27.83 9.66 25.53
C SER A 8 26.43 9.05 25.45
N ARG A 9 25.42 9.64 26.11
CA ARG A 9 24.03 9.17 26.00
C ARG A 9 23.52 9.20 24.57
N ALA A 10 23.82 10.24 23.82
CA ALA A 10 23.43 10.34 22.40
C ALA A 10 24.12 9.26 21.54
N HIS A 11 25.38 8.92 21.81
CA HIS A 11 26.07 7.83 21.12
C HIS A 11 25.47 6.45 21.46
N HIS A 12 25.10 6.24 22.72
CA HIS A 12 24.48 4.99 23.17
C HIS A 12 23.11 4.70 22.53
N LEU A 13 22.43 5.69 21.95
CA LEU A 13 21.23 5.45 21.13
C LEU A 13 21.50 4.54 19.92
N PHE A 14 22.76 4.39 19.52
CA PHE A 14 23.20 3.57 18.38
C PHE A 14 23.98 2.30 18.81
N ALA A 15 23.96 1.92 20.09
CA ALA A 15 24.77 0.80 20.60
C ALA A 15 24.23 -0.60 20.26
N GLY A 16 23.09 -0.69 19.56
CA GLY A 16 22.47 -1.97 19.19
C GLY A 16 23.24 -2.69 18.07
N ILE A 17 23.46 -4.00 18.23
CA ILE A 17 24.00 -4.86 17.17
C ILE A 17 22.91 -5.09 16.12
N THR A 18 23.16 -4.68 14.88
CA THR A 18 22.29 -5.06 13.75
C THR A 18 22.66 -6.47 13.33
N THR A 19 21.88 -7.49 13.73
CA THR A 19 22.10 -8.87 13.29
C THR A 19 21.89 -9.01 11.79
N ASP A 20 22.82 -9.71 11.13
CA ASP A 20 22.87 -9.85 9.68
C ASP A 20 21.99 -10.99 9.18
N HIS A 21 20.69 -10.85 9.33
CA HIS A 21 19.73 -11.74 8.68
C HIS A 21 18.90 -10.88 7.74
N GLY A 22 19.44 -10.66 6.53
CA GLY A 22 18.68 -10.05 5.44
C GLY A 22 17.52 -10.95 4.99
N ILE A 23 16.96 -10.68 3.82
CA ILE A 23 15.85 -11.45 3.25
C ILE A 23 16.35 -12.65 2.41
N GLY A 24 17.67 -12.83 2.32
CA GLY A 24 18.32 -13.91 1.55
C GLY A 24 17.90 -13.92 0.07
N ASP A 25 17.87 -15.13 -0.49
CA ASP A 25 17.54 -15.35 -1.92
C ASP A 25 16.04 -15.49 -2.18
N ALA A 26 15.19 -15.30 -1.16
CA ALA A 26 13.73 -15.39 -1.28
C ALA A 26 13.15 -14.62 -2.50
N PRO A 27 13.49 -13.34 -2.75
CA PRO A 27 12.98 -12.63 -3.93
C PRO A 27 13.43 -13.24 -5.26
N ALA A 28 14.65 -13.76 -5.33
CA ALA A 28 15.18 -14.40 -6.54
C ALA A 28 14.47 -15.75 -6.79
N GLN A 29 14.24 -16.53 -5.74
CA GLN A 29 13.51 -17.81 -5.81
C GLN A 29 12.06 -17.60 -6.25
N MET A 30 11.39 -16.53 -5.79
CA MET A 30 10.01 -16.21 -6.18
C MET A 30 9.91 -15.80 -7.65
N LEU A 31 10.89 -15.05 -8.18
CA LEU A 31 10.95 -14.71 -9.60
C LEU A 31 11.23 -15.93 -10.47
N ALA A 32 12.20 -16.76 -10.07
CA ALA A 32 12.49 -18.02 -10.77
C ALA A 32 11.25 -18.94 -10.80
N ARG A 33 10.46 -18.95 -9.71
CA ARG A 33 9.19 -19.68 -9.66
C ARG A 33 8.15 -19.11 -10.61
N ALA A 34 8.02 -17.79 -10.68
CA ALA A 34 7.11 -17.12 -11.62
C ALA A 34 7.51 -17.41 -13.08
N GLU A 35 8.81 -17.31 -13.38
CA GLU A 35 9.39 -17.61 -14.69
C GLU A 35 9.21 -19.08 -15.09
N ALA A 36 9.27 -20.03 -14.15
CA ALA A 36 9.03 -21.46 -14.42
C ALA A 36 7.57 -21.79 -14.77
N ILE A 37 6.61 -20.97 -14.31
CA ILE A 37 5.17 -21.15 -14.59
C ILE A 37 4.83 -20.65 -16.01
N THR A 38 5.50 -19.61 -16.49
CA THR A 38 5.32 -19.01 -17.82
C THR A 38 5.48 -20.00 -19.00
N PRO A 39 6.52 -20.85 -19.09
CA PRO A 39 6.70 -21.80 -20.19
C PRO A 39 5.68 -22.94 -20.21
N HIS A 40 5.00 -23.23 -19.09
CA HIS A 40 3.96 -24.26 -19.03
C HIS A 40 2.57 -23.76 -19.45
N ALA A 41 2.40 -22.43 -19.63
CA ALA A 41 1.10 -21.84 -19.93
C ALA A 41 0.68 -21.94 -21.40
N GLY A 42 1.60 -22.26 -22.32
CA GLY A 42 1.36 -22.28 -23.78
C GLY A 42 0.42 -23.37 -24.31
N GLY A 43 -0.06 -24.28 -23.46
CA GLY A 43 -0.99 -25.36 -23.84
C GLY A 43 -2.12 -25.62 -22.84
N LEU A 44 -2.36 -24.71 -21.88
CA LEU A 44 -3.35 -24.90 -20.83
C LEU A 44 -4.77 -24.53 -21.30
N PRO A 45 -5.81 -25.27 -20.86
CA PRO A 45 -7.20 -24.83 -21.01
C PRO A 45 -7.42 -23.42 -20.43
N GLY A 46 -8.29 -22.61 -21.04
CA GLY A 46 -8.38 -21.16 -20.73
C GLY A 46 -8.51 -20.81 -19.24
N ALA A 47 -9.28 -21.55 -18.46
CA ALA A 47 -9.40 -21.33 -17.01
C ALA A 47 -8.10 -21.61 -16.23
N ALA A 48 -7.29 -22.58 -16.67
CA ALA A 48 -5.99 -22.87 -16.09
C ALA A 48 -4.95 -21.82 -16.51
N ALA A 49 -5.00 -21.33 -17.76
CA ALA A 49 -4.16 -20.23 -18.22
C ALA A 49 -4.42 -18.93 -17.41
N THR A 50 -5.68 -18.58 -17.15
CA THR A 50 -6.01 -17.40 -16.32
C THR A 50 -5.52 -17.55 -14.88
N ARG A 51 -5.69 -18.71 -14.26
CA ARG A 51 -5.17 -18.96 -12.89
C ARG A 51 -3.64 -18.90 -12.84
N SER A 52 -2.98 -19.41 -13.89
CA SER A 52 -1.53 -19.38 -14.04
C SER A 52 -1.02 -17.95 -14.14
N ALA A 53 -1.63 -17.13 -15.00
CA ALA A 53 -1.30 -15.71 -15.16
C ALA A 53 -1.47 -14.93 -13.84
N PHE A 54 -2.57 -15.15 -13.11
CA PHE A 54 -2.77 -14.52 -11.79
C PHE A 54 -1.71 -14.96 -10.76
N SER A 55 -1.29 -16.23 -10.79
CA SER A 55 -0.23 -16.73 -9.90
C SER A 55 1.14 -16.11 -10.22
N ILE A 56 1.47 -15.94 -11.51
CA ILE A 56 2.68 -15.25 -11.97
C ILE A 56 2.67 -13.80 -11.48
N GLU A 57 1.56 -13.08 -11.64
CA GLU A 57 1.40 -11.69 -11.21
C GLU A 57 1.56 -11.54 -9.69
N GLN A 58 0.99 -12.46 -8.90
CA GLN A 58 1.16 -12.44 -7.45
C GLN A 58 2.61 -12.71 -7.03
N LEU A 59 3.26 -13.72 -7.62
CA LEU A 59 4.65 -14.08 -7.29
C LEU A 59 5.64 -12.96 -7.66
N THR A 60 5.49 -12.37 -8.86
CA THR A 60 6.33 -11.24 -9.28
C THR A 60 6.14 -10.04 -8.36
N GLY A 61 4.91 -9.78 -7.93
CA GLY A 61 4.60 -8.69 -7.04
C GLY A 61 5.05 -8.90 -5.58
N PHE A 62 5.04 -10.13 -5.06
CA PHE A 62 5.68 -10.45 -3.77
C PHE A 62 7.20 -10.29 -3.86
N ALA A 63 7.82 -10.79 -4.93
CA ALA A 63 9.27 -10.63 -5.14
C ALA A 63 9.68 -9.15 -5.23
N HIS A 64 8.85 -8.31 -5.84
CA HIS A 64 9.07 -6.86 -5.85
C HIS A 64 8.98 -6.26 -4.44
N ALA A 65 7.96 -6.64 -3.67
CA ALA A 65 7.79 -6.19 -2.29
C ALA A 65 8.97 -6.63 -1.38
N ASP A 66 9.49 -7.85 -1.57
CA ASP A 66 10.68 -8.33 -0.86
C ASP A 66 11.92 -7.53 -1.24
N ARG A 67 12.12 -7.25 -2.53
CA ARG A 67 13.24 -6.41 -2.97
C ARG A 67 13.19 -5.03 -2.31
N MET A 68 12.01 -4.41 -2.26
CA MET A 68 11.81 -3.12 -1.59
C MET A 68 12.05 -3.21 -0.08
N LEU A 69 11.58 -4.27 0.58
CA LEU A 69 11.87 -4.54 1.99
C LEU A 69 13.38 -4.63 2.22
N GLY A 70 14.10 -5.29 1.31
CA GLY A 70 15.55 -5.50 1.40
C GLY A 70 16.29 -4.18 1.31
N GLN A 71 15.91 -3.34 0.34
CA GLN A 71 16.45 -1.98 0.20
C GLN A 71 16.19 -1.12 1.44
N LEU A 72 14.99 -1.22 2.06
CA LEU A 72 14.66 -0.48 3.27
C LEU A 72 15.47 -0.94 4.49
N ILE A 73 15.66 -2.26 4.65
CA ILE A 73 16.50 -2.81 5.72
C ILE A 73 17.95 -2.36 5.54
N THR A 74 18.49 -2.46 4.32
CA THR A 74 19.85 -2.00 4.00
C THR A 74 20.01 -0.50 4.27
N ALA A 75 19.04 0.33 3.87
CA ALA A 75 19.07 1.76 4.13
C ALA A 75 19.00 2.09 5.63
N ALA A 76 18.18 1.35 6.40
CA ALA A 76 18.09 1.52 7.85
C ALA A 76 19.42 1.17 8.55
N ARG A 77 20.06 0.07 8.13
CA ARG A 77 21.37 -0.34 8.63
C ARG A 77 22.45 0.68 8.31
N ALA A 78 22.50 1.16 7.07
CA ALA A 78 23.45 2.19 6.65
C ALA A 78 23.28 3.51 7.44
N ASP A 79 22.03 3.91 7.73
CA ASP A 79 21.78 5.07 8.58
C ASP A 79 22.25 4.85 10.02
N HIS A 80 22.01 3.66 10.57
CA HIS A 80 22.45 3.30 11.91
C HIS A 80 23.98 3.30 12.04
N THR A 81 24.70 2.68 11.10
CA THR A 81 26.18 2.66 11.10
C THR A 81 26.76 4.06 10.93
N HIS A 82 26.17 4.87 10.04
CA HIS A 82 26.56 6.26 9.88
C HIS A 82 26.33 7.09 11.15
N GLY A 83 25.17 6.94 11.80
CA GLY A 83 24.85 7.61 13.05
C GLY A 83 25.79 7.20 14.19
N HIS A 84 26.09 5.92 14.33
CA HIS A 84 27.04 5.38 15.30
C HIS A 84 28.44 5.99 15.09
N ALA A 85 28.97 5.95 13.86
CA ALA A 85 30.29 6.50 13.54
C ALA A 85 30.35 8.02 13.78
N ALA A 86 29.38 8.78 13.28
CA ALA A 86 29.37 10.23 13.40
C ALA A 86 29.26 10.69 14.87
N THR A 87 28.39 10.06 15.66
CA THR A 87 28.25 10.38 17.09
C THR A 87 29.48 9.98 17.90
N ARG A 88 30.19 8.92 17.50
CA ARG A 88 31.45 8.50 18.10
C ARG A 88 32.56 9.51 17.83
N THR A 89 32.72 9.98 16.60
CA THR A 89 33.72 11.01 16.25
C THR A 89 33.55 12.28 17.10
N VAL A 90 32.32 12.73 17.32
CA VAL A 90 32.05 13.92 18.15
C VAL A 90 32.38 13.66 19.63
N LEU A 91 32.08 12.46 20.14
CA LEU A 91 32.39 12.07 21.51
C LEU A 91 33.91 11.96 21.73
N ASP A 92 34.62 11.27 20.83
CA ASP A 92 36.07 11.11 20.91
C ASP A 92 36.77 12.47 20.85
N ALA A 93 36.33 13.37 19.96
CA ALA A 93 36.83 14.74 19.88
C ALA A 93 36.52 15.60 21.13
N ALA A 94 35.54 15.21 21.96
CA ALA A 94 35.27 15.86 23.24
C ALA A 94 36.14 15.28 24.36
N LEU A 95 36.43 13.98 24.31
CA LEU A 95 37.26 13.28 25.30
C LEU A 95 38.74 13.61 25.16
N THR A 96 39.20 13.91 23.95
CA THR A 96 40.60 14.25 23.66
C THR A 96 40.89 15.76 23.64
N ASP A 97 39.90 16.61 23.95
CA ASP A 97 40.07 18.06 23.99
C ASP A 97 40.86 18.48 25.25
N THR A 98 42.15 18.76 25.07
CA THR A 98 43.05 19.18 26.16
C THR A 98 42.95 20.67 26.50
N THR A 99 42.13 21.46 25.79
CA THR A 99 41.90 22.91 25.96
C THR A 99 43.13 23.72 26.39
N PRO A 100 43.91 24.29 25.45
CA PRO A 100 45.02 25.15 25.80
C PRO A 100 44.56 26.40 26.57
N ALA A 101 45.33 26.80 27.58
CA ALA A 101 45.08 27.99 28.41
C ALA A 101 43.71 28.01 29.12
N ALA A 102 43.25 26.85 29.61
CA ALA A 102 41.98 26.68 30.33
C ALA A 102 41.81 27.60 31.55
N ASP A 103 42.91 28.09 32.13
CA ASP A 103 42.89 29.00 33.27
C ASP A 103 42.62 30.47 32.88
N THR A 104 42.65 30.79 31.58
CA THR A 104 42.37 32.14 31.09
C THR A 104 40.88 32.33 30.81
N PRO A 105 40.33 33.55 30.99
CA PRO A 105 38.95 33.86 30.58
C PRO A 105 38.69 33.55 29.09
N MET A 106 39.68 33.78 28.23
CA MET A 106 39.57 33.50 26.79
C MET A 106 39.54 31.99 26.52
N GLY A 107 40.42 31.19 27.13
CA GLY A 107 40.44 29.74 26.99
C GLY A 107 39.15 29.08 27.49
N ARG A 108 38.57 29.56 28.60
CA ARG A 108 37.25 29.10 29.09
C ARG A 108 36.12 29.40 28.11
N ARG A 109 36.12 30.59 27.49
CA ARG A 109 35.14 30.97 26.47
C ARG A 109 35.27 30.09 25.24
N GLU A 110 36.48 29.84 24.78
CA GLU A 110 36.76 29.02 23.61
C GLU A 110 36.35 27.55 23.83
N ALA A 111 36.66 26.99 25.01
CA ALA A 111 36.22 25.67 25.42
C ALA A 111 34.68 25.54 25.43
N ALA A 112 33.98 26.56 25.95
CA ALA A 112 32.52 26.60 25.95
C ALA A 112 31.94 26.65 24.53
N VAL A 113 32.54 27.45 23.63
CA VAL A 113 32.12 27.53 22.22
C VAL A 113 32.31 26.19 21.50
N ARG A 114 33.46 25.54 21.67
CA ARG A 114 33.72 24.21 21.10
C ARG A 114 32.73 23.17 21.62
N MET A 115 32.49 23.11 22.94
CA MET A 115 31.54 22.19 23.53
C MET A 115 30.11 22.43 23.00
N ALA A 116 29.68 23.70 22.87
CA ALA A 116 28.39 24.04 22.29
C ALA A 116 28.29 23.59 20.82
N ALA A 117 29.35 23.73 20.03
CA ALA A 117 29.39 23.24 18.65
C ALA A 117 29.24 21.71 18.58
N ARG A 118 29.93 20.97 19.46
CA ARG A 118 29.82 19.50 19.57
C ARG A 118 28.41 19.06 19.95
N LEU A 119 27.79 19.70 20.94
CA LEU A 119 26.40 19.43 21.33
C LEU A 119 25.42 19.66 20.16
N ARG A 120 25.59 20.75 19.40
CA ARG A 120 24.76 21.01 18.20
C ARG A 120 25.00 19.98 17.11
N ALA A 121 26.25 19.55 16.89
CA ALA A 121 26.57 18.49 15.93
C ALA A 121 25.91 17.17 16.34
N GLN A 122 26.09 16.74 17.59
CA GLN A 122 25.48 15.53 18.13
C GLN A 122 23.96 15.54 17.99
N HIS A 123 23.30 16.65 18.34
CA HIS A 123 21.87 16.82 18.17
C HIS A 123 21.43 16.71 16.70
N ARG A 124 22.18 17.31 15.75
CA ARG A 124 21.87 17.20 14.31
C ARG A 124 21.96 15.75 13.82
N HIS A 125 22.95 14.97 14.27
CA HIS A 125 23.07 13.56 13.90
C HIS A 125 21.87 12.75 14.41
N VAL A 126 21.53 12.88 15.69
CA VAL A 126 20.40 12.16 16.32
C VAL A 126 19.07 12.58 15.68
N ALA A 127 18.82 13.88 15.53
CA ALA A 127 17.59 14.38 14.93
C ALA A 127 17.48 13.98 13.44
N GLY A 128 18.60 13.99 12.71
CA GLY A 128 18.66 13.55 11.31
C GLY A 128 18.33 12.08 11.15
N SER A 129 18.95 11.22 11.96
CA SER A 129 18.66 9.78 11.97
C SER A 129 17.20 9.52 12.37
N GLY A 130 16.68 10.19 13.41
CA GLY A 130 15.27 10.09 13.80
C GLY A 130 14.28 10.45 12.68
N ARG A 131 14.57 11.49 11.88
CA ARG A 131 13.73 11.82 10.70
C ARG A 131 13.79 10.72 9.63
N ARG A 132 14.98 10.20 9.32
CA ARG A 132 15.15 9.13 8.33
C ARG A 132 14.50 7.82 8.78
N ALA A 133 14.63 7.46 10.04
CA ALA A 133 13.96 6.32 10.64
C ALA A 133 12.43 6.40 10.51
N ARG A 134 11.83 7.58 10.75
CA ARG A 134 10.39 7.79 10.52
C ARG A 134 10.00 7.62 9.05
N LEU A 135 10.78 8.17 8.12
CA LEU A 135 10.54 8.00 6.69
C LEU A 135 10.61 6.54 6.26
N LEU A 136 11.62 5.80 6.74
CA LEU A 136 11.77 4.37 6.48
C LEU A 136 10.59 3.57 7.09
N ALA A 137 10.15 3.91 8.30
CA ALA A 137 8.98 3.30 8.92
C ALA A 137 7.69 3.56 8.13
N HIS A 138 7.50 4.78 7.59
CA HIS A 138 6.36 5.08 6.70
C HIS A 138 6.42 4.28 5.40
N ARG A 139 7.61 4.13 4.80
CA ARG A 139 7.79 3.30 3.59
C ARG A 139 7.53 1.82 3.89
N LEU A 140 7.99 1.32 5.03
CA LEU A 140 7.75 -0.04 5.49
C LEU A 140 6.24 -0.32 5.65
N ARG A 141 5.49 0.61 6.27
CA ARG A 141 4.03 0.51 6.43
C ARG A 141 3.27 0.53 5.09
N ARG A 142 3.86 1.13 4.05
CA ARG A 142 3.28 1.18 2.70
C ARG A 142 3.65 -0.04 1.84
N LEU A 143 4.56 -0.91 2.29
CA LEU A 143 4.86 -2.13 1.55
C LEU A 143 3.60 -3.00 1.45
N ARG A 144 3.41 -3.57 0.26
CA ARG A 144 2.24 -4.37 -0.12
C ARG A 144 2.00 -5.56 0.82
N TYR A 145 3.04 -6.03 1.52
CA TYR A 145 2.96 -7.03 2.59
C TYR A 145 1.96 -6.67 3.69
N PHE A 146 1.90 -5.40 4.10
CA PHE A 146 1.04 -4.94 5.18
C PHE A 146 -0.33 -4.46 4.70
N GLN A 147 -0.46 -4.04 3.43
CA GLN A 147 -1.77 -3.78 2.83
C GLN A 147 -2.55 -5.06 2.55
N GLY A 148 -1.87 -6.19 2.29
CA GLY A 148 -2.52 -7.50 2.17
C GLY A 148 -2.99 -8.11 3.51
N ARG A 149 -2.51 -7.58 4.66
CA ARG A 149 -2.83 -8.12 6.00
C ARG A 149 -3.83 -7.30 6.81
N SER A 150 -4.15 -6.08 6.38
CA SER A 150 -5.25 -5.31 6.99
C SER A 150 -6.58 -5.72 6.34
N MET A 151 -7.22 -6.72 6.96
CA MET A 151 -8.61 -7.14 6.71
C MET A 151 -8.89 -7.83 5.36
N HIS A 152 -8.25 -8.97 5.10
CA HIS A 152 -8.97 -10.05 4.43
C HIS A 152 -10.03 -10.59 5.40
N ASN A 153 -11.14 -9.85 5.56
CA ASN A 153 -12.38 -10.54 5.89
C ASN A 153 -12.58 -11.57 4.79
N ASN A 154 -12.91 -12.78 5.21
CA ASN A 154 -13.14 -13.96 4.40
C ASN A 154 -14.38 -13.77 3.49
N GLN A 155 -14.37 -12.73 2.66
CA GLN A 155 -15.50 -12.37 1.84
C GLN A 155 -15.48 -13.28 0.64
N ALA A 156 -16.57 -14.04 0.50
CA ALA A 156 -16.80 -14.90 -0.64
C ALA A 156 -16.60 -14.08 -1.92
N SER A 157 -15.70 -14.56 -2.78
CA SER A 157 -15.38 -14.00 -4.08
C SER A 157 -15.99 -14.89 -5.17
N GLY A 158 -16.02 -14.41 -6.41
CA GLY A 158 -16.59 -15.16 -7.53
C GLY A 158 -18.05 -14.82 -7.80
N ARG A 159 -18.53 -15.28 -8.96
CA ARG A 159 -19.81 -14.87 -9.55
C ARG A 159 -21.01 -15.06 -8.61
N ALA A 160 -21.07 -16.18 -7.87
CA ALA A 160 -22.18 -16.45 -6.96
C ALA A 160 -22.28 -15.42 -5.81
N ALA A 161 -21.14 -15.04 -5.23
CA ALA A 161 -21.10 -14.04 -4.16
C ALA A 161 -21.45 -12.64 -4.67
N VAL A 162 -20.97 -12.28 -5.87
CA VAL A 162 -21.33 -11.03 -6.54
C VAL A 162 -22.83 -10.96 -6.81
N LEU A 163 -23.43 -12.01 -7.37
CA LEU A 163 -24.88 -12.05 -7.62
C LEU A 163 -25.71 -11.96 -6.34
N ALA A 164 -25.29 -12.66 -5.27
CA ALA A 164 -25.95 -12.56 -3.97
C ALA A 164 -25.87 -11.14 -3.40
N ALA A 165 -24.73 -10.47 -3.57
CA ALA A 165 -24.55 -9.09 -3.15
C ALA A 165 -25.39 -8.10 -3.97
N ILE A 166 -25.51 -8.29 -5.29
CA ILE A 166 -26.39 -7.48 -6.15
C ILE A 166 -27.83 -7.61 -5.66
N ARG A 167 -28.33 -8.83 -5.44
CA ARG A 167 -29.70 -9.06 -4.94
C ARG A 167 -29.94 -8.38 -3.61
N LYS A 168 -29.01 -8.52 -2.67
CA LYS A 168 -29.09 -7.86 -1.36
C LYS A 168 -29.07 -6.33 -1.48
N ALA A 169 -28.26 -5.79 -2.40
CA ALA A 169 -28.25 -4.36 -2.68
C ALA A 169 -29.59 -3.89 -3.25
N LEU A 170 -30.17 -4.62 -4.21
CA LEU A 170 -31.50 -4.30 -4.76
C LEU A 170 -32.57 -4.29 -3.67
N ASP A 171 -32.51 -5.20 -2.70
CA ASP A 171 -33.41 -5.20 -1.54
C ASP A 171 -33.21 -3.95 -0.67
N ILE A 172 -31.96 -3.57 -0.36
CA ILE A 172 -31.62 -2.35 0.39
C ILE A 172 -32.09 -1.09 -0.36
N LYS A 173 -32.04 -1.12 -1.70
CA LYS A 173 -32.47 -0.02 -2.56
C LYS A 173 -33.99 0.03 -2.79
N GLY A 174 -34.74 -0.94 -2.26
CA GLY A 174 -36.20 -1.01 -2.44
C GLY A 174 -36.66 -1.37 -3.85
N ILE A 175 -35.79 -2.00 -4.66
CA ILE A 175 -36.09 -2.39 -6.04
C ILE A 175 -36.64 -3.81 -6.03
N HIS A 176 -37.97 -3.92 -6.01
CA HIS A 176 -38.68 -5.20 -5.91
C HIS A 176 -39.32 -5.67 -7.22
N ASP A 177 -39.46 -4.79 -8.21
CA ASP A 177 -40.01 -5.16 -9.52
C ASP A 177 -39.13 -6.24 -10.21
N PRO A 178 -39.67 -7.42 -10.57
CA PRO A 178 -38.87 -8.51 -11.13
C PRO A 178 -38.14 -8.15 -12.43
N ALA A 179 -38.75 -7.34 -13.30
CA ALA A 179 -38.14 -6.95 -14.57
C ALA A 179 -36.95 -6.00 -14.34
N ALA A 180 -37.12 -5.00 -13.47
CA ALA A 180 -36.05 -4.10 -13.04
C ALA A 180 -34.88 -4.86 -12.43
N ARG A 181 -35.15 -5.80 -11.50
CA ARG A 181 -34.11 -6.62 -10.87
C ARG A 181 -33.33 -7.42 -11.88
N ALA A 182 -34.01 -8.04 -12.85
CA ALA A 182 -33.35 -8.82 -13.89
C ALA A 182 -32.43 -7.96 -14.79
N ARG A 183 -32.81 -6.70 -15.08
CA ARG A 183 -31.96 -5.76 -15.83
C ARG A 183 -30.72 -5.34 -15.03
N TRP A 184 -30.90 -4.96 -13.77
CA TRP A 184 -29.77 -4.64 -12.87
C TRP A 184 -28.81 -5.81 -12.69
N GLU A 185 -29.33 -7.01 -12.39
CA GLU A 185 -28.50 -8.21 -12.21
C GLU A 185 -27.67 -8.50 -13.45
N ARG A 186 -28.26 -8.48 -14.66
CA ARG A 186 -27.52 -8.72 -15.91
C ARG A 186 -26.42 -7.68 -16.15
N GLY A 187 -26.73 -6.40 -16.01
CA GLY A 187 -25.77 -5.33 -16.27
C GLY A 187 -24.61 -5.34 -15.26
N MET A 188 -24.93 -5.48 -13.97
CA MET A 188 -23.91 -5.52 -12.92
C MET A 188 -23.06 -6.80 -12.94
N ASP A 189 -23.64 -7.96 -13.28
CA ASP A 189 -22.90 -9.22 -13.48
C ASP A 189 -21.87 -9.08 -14.60
N LEU A 190 -22.25 -8.43 -15.71
CA LEU A 190 -21.36 -8.21 -16.84
C LEU A 190 -20.22 -7.24 -16.49
N VAL A 191 -20.53 -6.14 -15.83
CA VAL A 191 -19.50 -5.18 -15.38
C VAL A 191 -18.53 -5.88 -14.44
N ALA A 192 -19.00 -6.57 -13.40
CA ALA A 192 -18.12 -7.26 -12.45
C ALA A 192 -17.23 -8.32 -13.11
N ARG A 193 -17.74 -8.99 -14.14
CA ARG A 193 -16.94 -9.92 -14.96
C ARG A 193 -15.81 -9.20 -15.69
N ARG A 194 -16.12 -8.07 -16.33
CA ARG A 194 -15.17 -7.31 -17.15
C ARG A 194 -14.12 -6.59 -16.31
N GLU A 195 -14.53 -6.04 -15.17
CA GLU A 195 -13.68 -5.20 -14.31
C GLU A 195 -12.70 -6.01 -13.48
N SER A 196 -13.11 -7.16 -12.95
CA SER A 196 -12.24 -7.92 -12.03
C SER A 196 -12.37 -9.43 -12.12
N ASN A 197 -13.14 -9.94 -13.09
CA ASN A 197 -13.54 -11.34 -13.15
C ASN A 197 -14.14 -11.82 -11.82
N TYR A 198 -15.03 -11.01 -11.23
CA TYR A 198 -15.73 -11.26 -9.97
C TYR A 198 -14.85 -11.28 -8.71
N ASN A 199 -13.63 -10.75 -8.79
CA ASN A 199 -12.74 -10.72 -7.64
C ASN A 199 -13.05 -9.53 -6.71
N ALA A 200 -13.59 -9.83 -5.51
CA ALA A 200 -13.87 -8.83 -4.47
C ALA A 200 -12.60 -8.15 -3.93
N ASN A 201 -11.45 -8.82 -4.05
CA ASN A 201 -10.15 -8.35 -3.55
C ASN A 201 -9.27 -7.78 -4.68
N ALA A 202 -9.81 -7.60 -5.89
CA ALA A 202 -9.03 -7.03 -6.98
C ALA A 202 -8.54 -5.62 -6.64
N VAL A 203 -7.31 -5.32 -6.99
CA VAL A 203 -6.71 -3.98 -6.84
C VAL A 203 -5.91 -3.72 -8.11
N ASN A 204 -6.26 -2.67 -8.84
CA ASN A 204 -5.48 -2.20 -9.99
C ASN A 204 -4.42 -1.21 -9.49
N ASP A 205 -3.14 -1.58 -9.57
CA ASP A 205 -2.01 -0.80 -9.04
C ASP A 205 -1.09 -0.19 -10.13
N TRP A 206 -1.46 -0.28 -11.40
CA TRP A 206 -0.61 0.16 -12.53
C TRP A 206 -1.18 1.36 -13.31
N ASP A 207 -2.45 1.72 -13.09
CA ASP A 207 -3.10 2.82 -13.82
C ASP A 207 -2.77 4.22 -13.26
N SER A 208 -3.27 5.26 -13.94
CA SER A 208 -3.07 6.65 -13.51
C SER A 208 -3.67 6.96 -12.14
N ASN A 209 -4.70 6.23 -11.71
CA ASN A 209 -5.31 6.39 -10.40
C ASN A 209 -4.44 5.79 -9.29
N ALA A 210 -3.81 4.64 -9.55
CA ALA A 210 -2.81 4.04 -8.69
C ALA A 210 -1.59 4.95 -8.51
N ALA A 211 -1.09 5.56 -9.59
CA ALA A 211 -0.01 6.55 -9.54
C ALA A 211 -0.38 7.78 -8.68
N ARG A 212 -1.66 8.17 -8.67
CA ARG A 212 -2.22 9.24 -7.83
C ARG A 212 -2.55 8.80 -6.39
N GLY A 213 -2.30 7.54 -6.04
CA GLY A 213 -2.49 7.00 -4.69
C GLY A 213 -3.92 6.56 -4.38
N THR A 214 -4.80 6.48 -5.38
CA THR A 214 -6.19 6.02 -5.24
C THR A 214 -6.49 4.89 -6.23
N PRO A 215 -5.84 3.72 -6.10
CA PRO A 215 -6.05 2.60 -7.02
C PRO A 215 -7.51 2.14 -7.04
N SER A 216 -7.94 1.63 -8.19
CA SER A 216 -9.25 0.99 -8.36
C SER A 216 -9.30 -0.36 -7.64
N LYS A 217 -10.43 -0.66 -6.99
CA LYS A 217 -10.56 -1.82 -6.08
C LYS A 217 -11.90 -2.53 -6.22
N GLY A 218 -11.86 -3.83 -5.96
CA GLY A 218 -13.00 -4.69 -5.78
C GLY A 218 -13.70 -5.15 -7.06
N ALA A 219 -14.89 -5.73 -6.90
CA ALA A 219 -15.62 -6.36 -7.98
C ALA A 219 -16.01 -5.40 -9.12
N TRP A 220 -16.27 -4.12 -8.79
CA TRP A 220 -16.61 -3.09 -9.78
C TRP A 220 -15.51 -2.03 -9.94
N GLN A 221 -14.28 -2.32 -9.49
CA GLN A 221 -13.09 -1.48 -9.69
C GLN A 221 -13.30 0.01 -9.34
N PHE A 222 -13.94 0.29 -8.19
CA PHE A 222 -14.09 1.65 -7.71
C PHE A 222 -12.76 2.23 -7.20
N ILE A 223 -12.48 3.49 -7.51
CA ILE A 223 -11.50 4.27 -6.74
C ILE A 223 -12.13 4.75 -5.43
N ALA A 224 -11.31 4.89 -4.39
CA ALA A 224 -11.72 5.30 -3.05
C ALA A 224 -12.63 6.56 -2.99
N PRO A 225 -12.31 7.69 -3.66
CA PRO A 225 -13.15 8.89 -3.58
C PRO A 225 -14.53 8.68 -4.21
N THR A 226 -14.64 7.93 -5.31
CA THR A 226 -15.93 7.64 -5.95
C THR A 226 -16.78 6.72 -5.08
N PHE A 227 -16.18 5.66 -4.52
CA PHE A 227 -16.90 4.79 -3.59
C PHE A 227 -17.45 5.56 -2.39
N ALA A 228 -16.64 6.44 -1.80
CA ALA A 228 -17.07 7.27 -0.66
C ALA A 228 -18.20 8.24 -1.03
N ALA A 229 -18.13 8.88 -2.21
CA ALA A 229 -19.14 9.84 -2.66
C ALA A 229 -20.51 9.21 -2.94
N TYR A 230 -20.53 7.96 -3.39
CA TYR A 230 -21.76 7.23 -3.74
C TYR A 230 -22.11 6.11 -2.74
N HIS A 231 -21.42 6.05 -1.60
CA HIS A 231 -21.66 5.06 -0.55
C HIS A 231 -23.12 5.08 -0.08
N GLN A 232 -23.69 3.91 0.18
CA GLN A 232 -25.03 3.78 0.72
C GLN A 232 -24.97 3.77 2.26
N PRO A 233 -25.57 4.77 2.95
CA PRO A 233 -25.67 4.77 4.40
C PRO A 233 -26.27 3.48 4.94
N GLY A 234 -25.74 2.98 6.05
CA GLY A 234 -26.13 1.70 6.66
C GLY A 234 -25.40 0.46 6.12
N THR A 235 -24.52 0.62 5.12
CA THR A 235 -23.65 -0.46 4.63
C THR A 235 -22.19 -0.28 5.08
N SER A 236 -21.34 -1.31 4.93
CA SER A 236 -19.91 -1.26 5.29
C SER A 236 -19.18 -0.13 4.56
N ARG A 237 -18.21 0.51 5.24
CA ARG A 237 -17.29 1.49 4.62
C ARG A 237 -16.08 0.86 3.94
N ASP A 238 -15.96 -0.46 4.00
CA ASP A 238 -14.91 -1.20 3.30
C ASP A 238 -15.23 -1.28 1.81
N ILE A 239 -14.32 -0.75 0.98
CA ILE A 239 -14.45 -0.77 -0.48
C ILE A 239 -14.40 -2.18 -1.06
N HIS A 240 -13.88 -3.18 -0.35
CA HIS A 240 -13.92 -4.57 -0.79
C HIS A 240 -15.27 -5.24 -0.53
N ASN A 241 -16.12 -4.63 0.31
CA ASN A 241 -17.43 -5.19 0.65
C ASN A 241 -18.37 -5.22 -0.56
N LEU A 242 -18.70 -6.43 -1.04
CA LEU A 242 -19.52 -6.62 -2.24
C LEU A 242 -20.90 -5.95 -2.14
N VAL A 243 -21.58 -6.01 -0.99
CA VAL A 243 -22.91 -5.39 -0.82
C VAL A 243 -22.79 -3.87 -0.85
N ALA A 244 -21.80 -3.31 -0.15
CA ALA A 244 -21.56 -1.87 -0.15
C ALA A 244 -21.17 -1.36 -1.55
N GLN A 245 -20.31 -2.07 -2.27
CA GLN A 245 -19.96 -1.73 -3.66
C GLN A 245 -21.15 -1.83 -4.61
N ALA A 246 -21.98 -2.87 -4.49
CA ALA A 246 -23.17 -3.00 -5.32
C ALA A 246 -24.16 -1.85 -5.08
N CYS A 247 -24.36 -1.44 -3.82
CA CYS A 247 -25.19 -0.27 -3.50
C CYS A 247 -24.57 1.02 -4.07
N ALA A 248 -23.25 1.19 -3.94
CA ALA A 248 -22.53 2.34 -4.48
C ALA A 248 -22.58 2.39 -6.02
N PHE A 249 -22.53 1.22 -6.69
CA PHE A 249 -22.70 1.13 -8.13
C PHE A 249 -24.07 1.61 -8.59
N ILE A 250 -25.16 1.17 -7.93
CA ILE A 250 -26.51 1.62 -8.25
C ILE A 250 -26.62 3.15 -8.08
N ASN A 251 -26.12 3.69 -6.96
CA ASN A 251 -26.09 5.14 -6.71
C ASN A 251 -25.28 5.90 -7.76
N TYR A 252 -24.11 5.39 -8.13
CA TYR A 252 -23.24 5.98 -9.14
C TYR A 252 -23.88 5.96 -10.52
N ALA A 253 -24.46 4.83 -10.92
CA ALA A 253 -25.17 4.67 -12.18
C ALA A 253 -26.34 5.67 -12.32
N MET A 254 -27.16 5.79 -11.27
CA MET A 254 -28.29 6.71 -11.25
C MET A 254 -27.83 8.17 -11.22
N GLY A 255 -26.91 8.53 -10.32
CA GLY A 255 -26.50 9.91 -10.10
C GLY A 255 -25.58 10.48 -11.19
N ARG A 256 -24.61 9.70 -11.67
CA ARG A 256 -23.61 10.16 -12.65
C ARG A 256 -24.05 9.97 -14.10
N TYR A 257 -24.77 8.89 -14.39
CA TYR A 257 -25.13 8.52 -15.76
C TYR A 257 -26.63 8.65 -16.07
N GLY A 258 -27.47 8.94 -15.06
CA GLY A 258 -28.91 9.09 -15.25
C GLY A 258 -29.61 7.78 -15.59
N VAL A 259 -29.11 6.65 -15.05
CA VAL A 259 -29.78 5.36 -15.18
C VAL A 259 -31.10 5.40 -14.42
N ALA A 260 -32.17 4.93 -15.05
CA ALA A 260 -33.49 4.84 -14.45
C ALA A 260 -33.51 3.79 -13.33
N VAL A 261 -34.40 3.95 -12.35
CA VAL A 261 -34.55 3.00 -11.22
C VAL A 261 -34.83 1.58 -11.72
N ASP A 262 -35.54 1.45 -12.84
CA ASP A 262 -35.90 0.16 -13.45
C ASP A 262 -34.81 -0.43 -14.36
N ALA A 263 -33.65 0.24 -14.47
CA ALA A 263 -32.53 -0.12 -15.34
C ALA A 263 -32.86 -0.31 -16.83
N SER A 264 -33.98 0.25 -17.31
CA SER A 264 -34.37 0.15 -18.73
C SER A 264 -33.32 0.72 -19.69
N ASN A 265 -32.59 1.75 -19.27
CA ASN A 265 -31.57 2.44 -20.05
C ASN A 265 -30.12 2.14 -19.60
N LEU A 266 -29.91 1.12 -18.77
CA LEU A 266 -28.60 0.85 -18.16
C LEU A 266 -27.50 0.60 -19.21
N THR A 267 -27.79 -0.21 -20.22
CA THR A 267 -26.86 -0.55 -21.31
C THR A 267 -26.53 0.64 -22.19
N ASP A 268 -27.49 1.54 -22.39
CA ASP A 268 -27.31 2.74 -23.21
C ASP A 268 -26.42 3.77 -22.50
N ARG A 269 -26.51 3.82 -21.17
CA ARG A 269 -25.81 4.80 -20.33
C ARG A 269 -24.46 4.33 -19.84
N ILE A 270 -24.27 3.02 -19.69
CA ILE A 270 -23.02 2.41 -19.21
C ILE A 270 -22.55 1.37 -20.20
N GLN A 271 -21.58 1.73 -21.04
CA GLN A 271 -21.01 0.83 -22.06
C GLN A 271 -20.48 -0.49 -21.48
N GLN A 272 -19.90 -0.48 -20.26
CA GLN A 272 -19.42 -1.69 -19.61
C GLN A 272 -20.53 -2.70 -19.29
N ALA A 273 -21.78 -2.23 -19.18
CA ALA A 273 -22.96 -3.05 -18.95
C ALA A 273 -23.60 -3.58 -20.24
N ASP A 274 -23.12 -3.17 -21.43
CA ASP A 274 -23.62 -3.63 -22.73
C ASP A 274 -22.83 -4.85 -23.24
N PRO A 275 -23.46 -6.03 -23.40
CA PRO A 275 -22.80 -7.24 -23.90
C PRO A 275 -22.38 -7.16 -25.37
N HIS A 276 -22.99 -6.28 -26.17
CA HIS A 276 -22.73 -6.16 -27.60
C HIS A 276 -21.64 -5.14 -27.94
N ARG A 277 -21.16 -4.38 -26.94
CA ARG A 277 -20.06 -3.43 -27.10
C ARG A 277 -18.77 -3.96 -26.50
N VAL A 278 -17.65 -3.65 -27.16
CA VAL A 278 -16.30 -3.96 -26.68
C VAL A 278 -16.08 -3.24 -25.34
N PRO A 279 -15.45 -3.91 -24.34
CA PRO A 279 -15.06 -3.26 -23.10
C PRO A 279 -14.20 -2.03 -23.39
N LYS A 280 -14.52 -0.90 -22.77
CA LYS A 280 -13.69 0.30 -22.88
C LYS A 280 -12.54 0.18 -21.88
N GLY A 281 -11.30 0.17 -22.33
CA GLY A 281 -10.16 0.35 -21.42
C GLY A 281 -10.25 1.75 -20.78
N TYR A 282 -9.89 1.85 -19.51
CA TYR A 282 -9.76 3.13 -18.81
C TYR A 282 -8.65 3.99 -19.40
#